data_AF-A0A8J4PWD8-F1
#
_entry.id   AF-A0A8J4PWD8-F1
#
_cell.length_a   1.000
_cell.length_b   1.000
_cell.length_c   1.000
_cell.angle_alpha   90.00
_cell.angle_beta   90.00
_cell.angle_gamma   90.00
#
_symmetry.space_group_name_H-M   'P 1'
#
loop_
_entity.id
_entity.type
_entity.pdbx_description
1 polymer ?
#
loop_
_entity_poly.entity_id
_entity_poly.type
_entity_poly.pdbx_seq_one_letter_code
_entity_poly.pdbx_strand_id
1 'polypeptide(L)'
;MSPRPESIKKVMDVLGDFNPSEDKIKKTLGINEDELKQINEEKVFSSVAKERMPINKRDTKKAQSTLGINLSKEKLMDVLGVDETTISDAVYEEDEHKERKIKQIRENLMLTNKRAVKKALEKMGCDPSSSKIMKTLGVSEVELAKEPLPASQQTINSFLVSIEITALCLLAYFILYLYNK
;
A
#
# COMPACT_ATOMS: atom_id res chain seq x y z
N MET A 1 23.84 -62.06 4.98
CA MET A 1 23.40 -61.11 3.92
C MET A 1 22.27 -60.29 4.49
N SER A 2 22.53 -59.05 4.87
CA SER A 2 21.52 -58.13 5.42
C SER A 2 20.74 -57.47 4.28
N PRO A 3 19.40 -57.35 4.35
CA PRO A 3 18.57 -56.88 3.23
C PRO A 3 18.73 -55.39 2.97
N ARG A 4 18.48 -54.99 1.72
CA ARG A 4 18.60 -53.63 1.15
C ARG A 4 17.60 -52.60 1.72
N PRO A 5 17.91 -51.29 1.63
CA PRO A 5 17.19 -50.19 2.29
C PRO A 5 15.99 -49.70 1.47
N GLU A 6 14.91 -50.48 1.43
CA GLU A 6 13.67 -50.06 0.72
C GLU A 6 12.85 -49.02 1.51
N SER A 7 13.15 -48.81 2.80
CA SER A 7 12.42 -47.90 3.69
C SER A 7 12.68 -46.42 3.38
N ILE A 8 13.92 -46.03 3.01
CA ILE A 8 14.29 -44.61 2.81
C ILE A 8 13.74 -44.05 1.50
N LYS A 9 13.73 -44.84 0.43
CA LYS A 9 13.14 -44.40 -0.85
C LYS A 9 11.63 -44.17 -0.71
N LYS A 10 10.95 -45.01 0.10
CA LYS A 10 9.54 -44.79 0.50
C LYS A 10 9.36 -43.54 1.36
N VAL A 11 10.31 -43.16 2.23
CA VAL A 11 10.25 -41.90 2.99
C VAL A 11 10.20 -40.69 2.04
N MET A 12 11.10 -40.66 1.04
CA MET A 12 11.15 -39.55 0.08
C MET A 12 9.92 -39.50 -0.83
N ASP A 13 9.39 -40.65 -1.24
CA ASP A 13 8.16 -40.70 -2.05
C ASP A 13 6.89 -40.29 -1.27
N VAL A 14 6.80 -40.64 0.02
CA VAL A 14 5.59 -40.40 0.83
C VAL A 14 5.60 -39.02 1.49
N LEU A 15 6.78 -38.53 1.92
CA LEU A 15 6.90 -37.27 2.66
C LEU A 15 7.41 -36.10 1.79
N GLY A 16 7.84 -36.38 0.55
CA GLY A 16 8.44 -35.39 -0.35
C GLY A 16 9.74 -34.80 0.20
N ASP A 17 10.26 -33.76 -0.47
CA ASP A 17 11.48 -33.02 -0.07
C ASP A 17 11.34 -32.20 1.23
N PHE A 18 10.29 -32.46 2.02
CA PHE A 18 10.02 -31.76 3.26
C PHE A 18 10.71 -32.48 4.40
N ASN A 19 11.74 -31.85 5.01
CA ASN A 19 12.51 -32.37 6.14
C ASN A 19 11.57 -32.75 7.32
N PRO A 20 11.13 -34.01 7.48
CA PRO A 20 10.09 -34.36 8.42
C PRO A 20 10.69 -34.55 9.82
N SER A 21 9.93 -34.20 10.86
CA SER A 21 10.34 -34.46 12.25
C SER A 21 10.43 -35.97 12.53
N GLU A 22 11.35 -36.36 13.43
CA GLU A 22 11.63 -37.77 13.77
C GLU A 22 10.36 -38.53 14.21
N ASP A 23 9.46 -37.87 14.95
CA ASP A 23 8.17 -38.44 15.35
C ASP A 23 7.26 -38.78 14.17
N LYS A 24 7.27 -37.97 13.11
CA LYS A 24 6.48 -38.25 11.90
C LYS A 24 7.03 -39.46 11.17
N ILE A 25 8.35 -39.59 11.08
CA ILE A 25 9.02 -40.72 10.43
C ILE A 25 8.73 -42.02 11.20
N LYS A 26 8.86 -41.98 12.53
CA LYS A 26 8.56 -43.11 13.42
C LYS A 26 7.12 -43.57 13.26
N LYS A 27 6.16 -42.63 13.24
CA LYS A 27 4.73 -42.94 13.15
C LYS A 27 4.28 -43.41 11.77
N THR A 28 4.88 -42.91 10.69
CA THR A 28 4.49 -43.31 9.31
C THR A 28 5.12 -44.62 8.87
N LEU A 29 6.31 -44.95 9.36
CA LEU A 29 7.06 -46.12 8.89
C LEU A 29 7.18 -47.24 9.94
N GLY A 30 6.75 -47.00 11.18
CA GLY A 30 6.77 -48.01 12.24
C GLY A 30 8.17 -48.48 12.62
N ILE A 31 9.17 -47.61 12.46
CA ILE A 31 10.60 -47.91 12.68
C ILE A 31 10.93 -47.78 14.17
N ASN A 32 11.78 -48.68 14.70
CA ASN A 32 12.22 -48.65 16.11
C ASN A 32 13.35 -47.62 16.34
N GLU A 33 13.56 -47.16 17.58
CA GLU A 33 14.53 -46.09 17.90
C GLU A 33 15.98 -46.45 17.55
N ASP A 34 16.34 -47.74 17.62
CA ASP A 34 17.69 -48.21 17.28
C ASP A 34 17.96 -48.15 15.76
N GLU A 35 16.94 -48.41 14.94
CA GLU A 35 17.02 -48.28 13.49
C GLU A 35 17.06 -46.80 13.06
N LEU A 36 16.37 -45.92 13.81
CA LEU A 36 16.39 -44.49 13.57
C LEU A 36 17.79 -43.88 13.81
N LYS A 37 18.48 -44.34 14.86
CA LYS A 37 19.87 -43.95 15.15
C LYS A 37 20.82 -44.40 14.05
N GLN A 38 20.67 -45.63 13.57
CA GLN A 38 21.51 -46.16 12.50
C GLN A 38 21.32 -45.40 11.18
N ILE A 39 20.10 -44.99 10.86
CA ILE A 39 19.78 -44.15 9.68
C ILE A 39 20.36 -42.74 9.83
N ASN A 40 20.34 -42.14 11.02
CA ASN A 40 20.93 -40.83 11.25
C ASN A 40 22.47 -40.87 11.11
N GLU A 41 23.13 -41.91 11.62
CA GLU A 41 24.57 -42.11 11.45
C GLU A 41 24.96 -42.30 9.97
N GLU A 42 24.16 -43.03 9.20
CA GLU A 42 24.38 -43.24 7.77
C GLU A 42 24.05 -41.98 6.93
N LYS A 43 23.04 -41.19 7.34
CA LYS A 43 22.75 -39.87 6.76
C LYS A 43 23.90 -38.89 6.98
N VAL A 44 24.53 -38.86 8.16
CA VAL A 44 25.69 -38.02 8.43
C VAL A 44 26.83 -38.36 7.47
N PHE A 45 27.09 -39.66 7.21
CA PHE A 45 28.08 -40.08 6.22
C PHE A 45 27.74 -39.68 4.78
N SER A 46 26.47 -39.78 4.37
CA SER A 46 26.05 -39.36 3.01
C SER A 46 25.97 -37.84 2.81
N SER A 47 25.84 -37.07 3.91
CA SER A 47 25.70 -35.60 3.88
C SER A 47 27.02 -34.85 3.67
N VAL A 48 28.16 -35.51 3.87
CA VAL A 48 29.50 -34.93 3.62
C VAL A 48 29.69 -34.55 2.14
N ALA A 49 28.93 -35.15 1.22
CA ALA A 49 28.99 -34.82 -0.21
C ALA A 49 28.26 -33.50 -0.59
N LYS A 50 27.62 -32.80 0.35
CA LYS A 50 26.99 -31.48 0.12
C LYS A 50 27.41 -30.46 1.16
N GLU A 51 28.69 -30.43 1.52
CA GLU A 51 29.28 -29.31 2.25
C GLU A 51 29.20 -28.04 1.37
N ARG A 52 28.09 -27.32 1.48
CA ARG A 52 27.94 -25.99 0.88
C ARG A 52 28.99 -25.10 1.53
N MET A 53 30.06 -24.82 0.81
CA MET A 53 31.04 -23.81 1.24
C MET A 53 30.28 -22.55 1.68
N PRO A 54 30.61 -21.96 2.83
CA PRO A 54 29.96 -20.74 3.30
C PRO A 54 30.28 -19.62 2.31
N ILE A 55 29.35 -19.36 1.39
CA ILE A 55 29.49 -18.31 0.40
C ILE A 55 29.34 -16.96 1.12
N ASN A 56 30.37 -16.11 1.03
CA ASN A 56 30.26 -14.72 1.46
C ASN A 56 29.33 -13.96 0.50
N LYS A 57 28.08 -13.78 0.92
CA LYS A 57 27.01 -13.14 0.11
C LYS A 57 27.38 -11.75 -0.40
N ARG A 58 28.25 -11.02 0.31
CA ARG A 58 28.65 -9.65 -0.06
C ARG A 58 29.57 -9.65 -1.29
N ASP A 59 30.56 -10.54 -1.31
CA ASP A 59 31.56 -10.61 -2.36
C ASP A 59 30.98 -11.22 -3.63
N THR A 60 30.10 -12.23 -3.49
CA THR A 60 29.38 -12.79 -4.64
C THR A 60 28.42 -11.80 -5.28
N LYS A 61 27.77 -10.93 -4.50
CA LYS A 61 26.87 -9.91 -5.05
C LYS A 61 27.63 -8.85 -5.84
N LYS A 62 28.81 -8.42 -5.37
CA LYS A 62 29.69 -7.52 -6.12
C LYS A 62 30.20 -8.16 -7.39
N ALA A 63 30.69 -9.40 -7.32
CA ALA A 63 31.18 -10.15 -8.48
C ALA A 63 30.09 -10.35 -9.54
N GLN A 64 28.88 -10.72 -9.12
CA GLN A 64 27.69 -10.82 -9.98
C GLN A 64 27.38 -9.48 -10.66
N SER A 65 27.39 -8.39 -9.90
CA SER A 65 27.14 -7.04 -10.43
C SER A 65 28.21 -6.59 -11.43
N THR A 66 29.49 -6.92 -11.19
CA THR A 66 30.60 -6.55 -12.10
C THR A 66 30.65 -7.40 -13.35
N LEU A 67 30.26 -8.67 -13.26
CA LEU A 67 30.23 -9.59 -14.40
C LEU A 67 28.91 -9.53 -15.19
N GLY A 68 27.91 -8.78 -14.69
CA GLY A 68 26.59 -8.70 -15.30
C GLY A 68 25.76 -9.98 -15.20
N ILE A 69 26.18 -10.94 -14.37
CA ILE A 69 25.54 -12.25 -14.26
C ILE A 69 24.47 -12.21 -13.18
N ASN A 70 23.20 -12.27 -13.58
CA ASN A 70 22.08 -12.46 -12.68
C ASN A 70 21.69 -13.94 -12.59
N LEU A 71 22.40 -14.68 -11.72
CA LEU A 71 22.10 -16.09 -11.42
C LEU A 71 20.65 -16.32 -10.96
N SER A 72 20.00 -15.30 -10.38
CA SER A 72 18.58 -15.38 -10.02
C SER A 72 17.67 -15.34 -11.24
N LYS A 73 18.01 -14.56 -12.27
CA LYS A 73 17.24 -14.46 -13.52
C LYS A 73 17.38 -15.76 -14.31
N GLU A 74 18.59 -16.26 -14.44
CA GLU A 74 18.90 -17.55 -15.10
C GLU A 74 18.18 -18.72 -14.43
N LYS A 75 18.24 -18.82 -13.09
CA LYS A 75 17.47 -19.84 -12.37
C LYS A 75 15.96 -19.72 -12.54
N LEU A 76 15.44 -18.50 -12.65
CA LEU A 76 14.02 -18.31 -12.91
C LEU A 76 13.65 -18.75 -14.32
N MET A 77 14.50 -18.48 -15.32
CA MET A 77 14.30 -19.01 -16.68
C MET A 77 14.29 -20.54 -16.68
N ASP A 78 15.24 -21.19 -15.99
CA ASP A 78 15.32 -22.65 -15.93
C ASP A 78 14.14 -23.30 -15.18
N VAL A 79 13.73 -22.72 -14.06
CA VAL A 79 12.67 -23.28 -13.21
C VAL A 79 11.28 -23.05 -13.80
N LEU A 80 11.04 -21.87 -14.37
CA LEU A 80 9.74 -21.46 -14.88
C LEU A 80 9.59 -21.67 -16.39
N GLY A 81 10.68 -21.98 -17.11
CA GLY A 81 10.68 -22.22 -18.55
C GLY A 81 10.27 -21.00 -19.38
N VAL A 82 10.54 -19.79 -18.87
CA VAL A 82 10.16 -18.52 -19.50
C VAL A 82 11.38 -17.77 -20.02
N ASP A 83 11.17 -17.03 -21.09
CA ASP A 83 12.20 -16.24 -21.75
C ASP A 83 12.66 -15.06 -20.89
N GLU A 84 13.87 -14.59 -21.18
CA GLU A 84 14.49 -13.47 -20.47
C GLU A 84 13.64 -12.19 -20.55
N THR A 85 12.97 -11.97 -21.67
CA THR A 85 12.08 -10.83 -21.93
C THR A 85 10.91 -10.82 -20.97
N THR A 86 10.22 -11.96 -20.82
CA THR A 86 9.07 -12.10 -19.92
C THR A 86 9.44 -11.81 -18.46
N ILE A 87 10.62 -12.25 -18.02
CA ILE A 87 11.09 -11.95 -16.66
C ILE A 87 11.40 -10.46 -16.51
N SER A 88 11.98 -9.84 -17.54
CA SER A 88 12.30 -8.40 -17.51
C SER A 88 11.04 -7.54 -17.47
N ASP A 89 10.03 -7.90 -18.27
CA ASP A 89 8.72 -7.24 -18.30
C ASP A 89 8.02 -7.36 -16.94
N ALA A 90 8.03 -8.55 -16.33
CA ALA A 90 7.45 -8.76 -15.01
C ALA A 90 8.14 -7.93 -13.92
N VAL A 91 9.47 -7.80 -13.97
CA VAL A 91 10.23 -6.94 -13.04
C VAL A 91 9.86 -5.47 -13.24
N TYR A 92 9.75 -5.03 -14.51
CA TYR A 92 9.36 -3.66 -14.83
C TYR A 92 7.94 -3.35 -14.32
N GLU A 93 6.97 -4.24 -14.54
CA GLU A 93 5.60 -4.09 -14.03
C GLU A 93 5.56 -4.05 -12.50
N GLU A 94 6.36 -4.87 -11.82
CA GLU A 94 6.45 -4.88 -10.36
C GLU A 94 6.96 -3.53 -9.83
N ASP A 95 7.98 -2.96 -10.48
CA ASP A 95 8.55 -1.68 -10.09
C ASP A 95 7.60 -0.52 -10.35
N GLU A 96 6.90 -0.49 -11.49
CA GLU A 96 5.83 0.49 -11.73
C GLU A 96 4.72 0.40 -10.67
N HIS A 97 4.35 -0.82 -10.27
CA HIS A 97 3.34 -1.02 -9.24
C HIS A 97 3.81 -0.56 -7.85
N LYS A 98 5.09 -0.80 -7.50
CA LYS A 98 5.69 -0.26 -6.27
C LYS A 98 5.70 1.27 -6.28
N GLU A 99 6.09 1.89 -7.39
CA GLU A 99 6.06 3.35 -7.51
C GLU A 99 4.66 3.92 -7.36
N ARG A 100 3.66 3.28 -7.98
CA ARG A 100 2.26 3.69 -7.87
C ARG A 100 1.76 3.62 -6.42
N LYS A 101 2.11 2.56 -5.69
CA LYS A 101 1.80 2.43 -4.25
C LYS A 101 2.47 3.53 -3.43
N ILE A 102 3.74 3.83 -3.69
CA ILE A 102 4.47 4.89 -2.98
C ILE A 102 3.80 6.25 -3.23
N LYS A 103 3.42 6.55 -4.48
CA LYS A 103 2.68 7.78 -4.82
C LYS A 103 1.36 7.88 -4.07
N GLN A 104 0.54 6.82 -4.08
CA GLN A 104 -0.72 6.77 -3.34
C GLN A 104 -0.54 6.97 -1.83
N ILE A 105 0.47 6.34 -1.22
CA ILE A 105 0.76 6.51 0.21
C ILE A 105 1.11 7.97 0.51
N ARG A 106 1.95 8.61 -0.32
CA ARG A 106 2.32 10.02 -0.15
C ARG A 106 1.12 10.95 -0.28
N GLU A 107 0.26 10.73 -1.27
CA GLU A 107 -0.97 11.51 -1.46
C GLU A 107 -1.93 11.37 -0.26
N ASN A 108 -2.15 10.13 0.19
CA ASN A 108 -2.98 9.86 1.36
C ASN A 108 -2.40 10.50 2.63
N LEU A 109 -1.07 10.48 2.81
CA LEU A 109 -0.41 11.14 3.92
C LEU A 109 -0.58 12.66 3.85
N MET A 110 -0.48 13.28 2.67
CA MET A 110 -0.74 14.71 2.52
C MET A 110 -2.20 15.07 2.84
N LEU A 111 -3.17 14.28 2.37
CA LEU A 111 -4.59 14.53 2.62
C LEU A 111 -4.94 14.36 4.10
N THR A 112 -4.45 13.31 4.74
CA THR A 112 -4.67 13.06 6.17
C THR A 112 -4.02 14.13 7.03
N ASN A 113 -2.79 14.54 6.70
CA ASN A 113 -2.11 15.62 7.40
C ASN A 113 -2.85 16.95 7.23
N LYS A 114 -3.30 17.30 6.02
CA LYS A 114 -4.12 18.50 5.78
C LYS A 114 -5.42 18.50 6.61
N ARG A 115 -6.11 17.35 6.70
CA ARG A 115 -7.31 17.21 7.54
C ARG A 115 -7.00 17.31 9.03
N ALA A 116 -5.91 16.69 9.49
CA ALA A 116 -5.48 16.77 10.89
C ALA A 116 -5.11 18.19 11.29
N VAL A 117 -4.35 18.90 10.45
CA VAL A 117 -3.99 20.31 10.66
C VAL A 117 -5.24 21.19 10.66
N LYS A 118 -6.19 21.00 9.74
CA LYS A 118 -7.45 21.75 9.73
C LYS A 118 -8.25 21.54 11.03
N LYS A 119 -8.40 20.28 11.48
CA LYS A 119 -9.07 19.96 12.75
C LYS A 119 -8.35 20.55 13.96
N ALA A 120 -7.02 20.56 13.95
CA ALA A 120 -6.23 21.14 15.03
C ALA A 120 -6.40 22.67 15.07
N LEU A 121 -6.35 23.34 13.92
CA LEU A 121 -6.61 24.79 13.81
C LEU A 121 -8.02 25.15 14.28
N GLU A 122 -9.04 24.40 13.84
CA GLU A 122 -10.42 24.59 14.30
C GLU A 122 -10.54 24.41 15.83
N LYS A 123 -9.88 23.41 16.42
CA LYS A 123 -9.85 23.21 17.89
C LYS A 123 -9.14 24.32 18.66
N MET A 124 -8.15 24.97 18.06
CA MET A 124 -7.47 26.14 18.64
C MET A 124 -8.27 27.44 18.46
N GLY A 125 -9.46 27.37 17.84
CA GLY A 125 -10.29 28.55 17.56
C GLY A 125 -9.81 29.38 16.37
N CYS A 126 -8.83 28.89 15.60
CA CYS A 126 -8.33 29.56 14.41
C CYS A 126 -9.16 29.15 13.20
N ASP A 127 -10.02 30.05 12.72
CA ASP A 127 -10.69 29.84 11.44
C ASP A 127 -9.69 30.00 10.29
N PRO A 128 -9.60 29.04 9.35
CA PRO A 128 -8.67 29.14 8.23
C PRO A 128 -8.99 30.34 7.31
N SER A 129 -10.24 30.81 7.35
CA SER A 129 -10.70 32.04 6.70
C SER A 129 -10.13 33.28 7.39
N SER A 130 -10.18 33.37 8.73
CA SER A 130 -9.61 34.50 9.49
C SER A 130 -8.08 34.54 9.31
N SER A 131 -7.42 33.38 9.34
CA SER A 131 -5.96 33.29 9.17
C SER A 131 -5.50 33.73 7.78
N LYS A 132 -6.26 33.39 6.73
CA LYS A 132 -5.99 33.88 5.36
C LYS A 132 -6.22 35.39 5.27
N ILE A 133 -7.35 35.87 5.77
CA ILE A 133 -7.70 37.30 5.79
C ILE A 133 -6.63 38.11 6.53
N MET A 134 -6.19 37.65 7.69
CA MET A 134 -5.13 38.28 8.48
C MET A 134 -3.80 38.31 7.72
N LYS A 135 -3.43 37.24 7.01
CA LYS A 135 -2.19 37.22 6.20
C LYS A 135 -2.28 38.09 4.95
N THR A 136 -3.44 38.19 4.31
CA THR A 136 -3.60 38.94 3.05
C THR A 136 -3.89 40.41 3.27
N LEU A 137 -4.64 40.74 4.32
CA LEU A 137 -5.12 42.10 4.58
C LEU A 137 -4.45 42.73 5.83
N GLY A 138 -3.71 41.96 6.63
CA GLY A 138 -2.99 42.47 7.81
C GLY A 138 -3.90 42.83 9.00
N VAL A 139 -5.19 42.48 8.94
CA VAL A 139 -6.21 42.89 9.91
C VAL A 139 -6.30 41.86 11.04
N SER A 140 -6.35 42.31 12.28
CA SER A 140 -6.37 41.45 13.47
C SER A 140 -7.77 40.91 13.77
N GLU A 141 -7.88 39.74 14.41
CA GLU A 141 -9.19 39.14 14.75
C GLU A 141 -10.09 40.05 15.62
N VAL A 142 -9.48 40.97 16.38
CA VAL A 142 -10.16 41.97 17.22
C VAL A 142 -10.93 43.00 16.39
N GLU A 143 -10.46 43.30 15.18
CA GLU A 143 -11.13 44.24 14.26
C GLU A 143 -12.25 43.56 13.48
N LEU A 144 -12.13 42.25 13.19
CA LEU A 144 -13.17 41.44 12.56
C LEU A 144 -14.33 41.12 13.51
N ALA A 145 -14.07 40.92 14.80
CA ALA A 145 -15.10 40.64 15.79
C ALA A 145 -16.01 41.85 16.10
N LYS A 146 -15.65 43.06 15.64
CA LYS A 146 -16.33 44.30 16.01
C LYS A 146 -17.51 44.69 15.11
N GLU A 147 -17.77 43.94 14.04
CA GLU A 147 -19.07 44.01 13.35
C GLU A 147 -19.53 42.63 12.90
N PRO A 148 -20.65 42.17 13.45
CA PRO A 148 -21.75 41.90 12.56
C PRO A 148 -22.97 42.71 12.99
N LEU A 149 -23.35 43.70 12.18
CA LEU A 149 -24.77 44.04 12.06
C LEU A 149 -25.51 42.74 11.74
N PRO A 150 -26.61 42.41 12.44
CA PRO A 150 -27.22 41.09 12.37
C PRO A 150 -27.65 40.79 10.92
N ALA A 151 -27.22 39.64 10.40
CA ALA A 151 -27.55 39.15 9.06
C ALA A 151 -29.08 39.06 8.78
N SER A 152 -29.93 39.18 9.79
CA SER A 152 -31.38 39.34 9.64
C SER A 152 -31.78 40.65 8.93
N GLN A 153 -31.01 41.73 9.09
CA GLN A 153 -31.40 43.04 8.54
C GLN A 153 -31.11 43.15 7.04
N GLN A 154 -30.02 42.53 6.57
CA GLN A 154 -29.70 42.47 5.14
C GLN A 154 -30.67 41.58 4.35
N THR A 155 -31.15 40.49 4.95
CA THR A 155 -32.14 39.59 4.33
C THR A 155 -33.53 40.22 4.27
N ILE A 156 -33.94 40.99 5.28
CA ILE A 156 -35.21 41.74 5.26
C ILE A 156 -35.18 42.82 4.18
N ASN A 157 -34.07 43.56 4.06
CA ASN A 157 -33.95 44.62 3.06
C ASN A 157 -33.93 44.06 1.62
N SER A 158 -33.21 42.96 1.38
CA SER A 158 -33.21 42.33 0.05
C SER A 158 -34.58 41.74 -0.31
N PHE A 159 -35.31 41.20 0.65
CA PHE A 159 -36.67 40.72 0.47
C PHE A 159 -37.65 41.88 0.16
N LEU A 160 -37.56 43.00 0.88
CA LEU A 160 -38.37 44.20 0.64
C LEU A 160 -38.14 44.76 -0.77
N VAL A 161 -36.88 44.89 -1.18
CA VAL A 161 -36.53 45.34 -2.54
C VAL A 161 -37.06 44.38 -3.61
N SER A 162 -37.02 43.06 -3.36
CA SER A 162 -37.57 42.09 -4.31
C SER A 162 -39.09 42.22 -4.48
N ILE A 163 -39.81 42.49 -3.38
CA ILE A 163 -41.27 42.73 -3.42
C ILE A 163 -41.58 43.99 -4.22
N GLU A 164 -40.87 45.09 -3.95
CA GLU A 164 -41.09 46.36 -4.67
C GLU A 164 -40.89 46.20 -6.19
N ILE A 165 -39.82 45.49 -6.60
CA ILE A 165 -39.56 45.22 -8.02
C ILE A 165 -40.70 44.39 -8.64
N THR A 166 -41.15 43.33 -7.97
CA THR A 166 -42.26 42.51 -8.49
C THR A 166 -43.57 43.27 -8.61
N ALA A 167 -43.88 44.15 -7.66
CA ALA A 167 -45.06 45.00 -7.70
C ALA A 167 -45.01 46.00 -8.86
N LEU A 168 -43.84 46.61 -9.11
CA LEU A 168 -43.63 47.51 -10.24
C LEU A 168 -43.78 46.77 -11.58
N CYS A 169 -43.24 45.56 -11.70
CA CYS A 169 -43.39 44.75 -12.91
C CYS A 169 -44.85 44.37 -13.18
N LEU A 170 -45.63 44.03 -12.15
CA LEU A 170 -47.06 43.72 -12.30
C LEU A 170 -47.87 44.96 -12.71
N LEU A 171 -47.57 46.13 -12.14
CA LEU A 171 -48.20 47.39 -12.54
C LEU A 171 -47.88 47.73 -14.00
N ALA A 172 -46.62 47.62 -14.40
CA ALA A 172 -46.22 47.85 -15.79
C ALA A 172 -46.91 46.87 -16.75
N TYR A 173 -46.99 45.59 -16.37
CA TYR A 173 -47.71 44.59 -17.16
C TYR A 173 -49.20 44.91 -17.28
N PHE A 174 -49.84 45.35 -16.20
CA PHE A 174 -51.26 45.72 -16.20
C PHE A 174 -51.54 46.94 -17.09
N ILE A 175 -50.66 47.96 -17.04
CA ILE A 175 -50.74 49.13 -17.92
C ILE A 175 -50.59 48.71 -19.38
N LEU A 176 -49.59 47.88 -19.70
CA LEU A 176 -49.39 47.36 -21.06
C LEU A 176 -50.57 46.50 -21.55
N TYR A 177 -51.16 45.70 -20.66
CA TYR A 177 -52.33 44.88 -20.97
C TYR A 177 -53.56 45.75 -21.30
N LEU A 178 -53.80 46.81 -20.54
CA LEU A 178 -54.89 47.75 -20.81
C LEU A 178 -54.68 48.56 -22.10
N TYR A 179 -53.42 48.84 -22.47
CA TYR A 179 -53.12 49.60 -23.69
C TYR A 179 -53.20 48.77 -24.97
N ASN A 180 -53.02 47.45 -24.86
CA ASN A 180 -53.12 46.50 -25.99
C ASN A 180 -54.54 45.97 -26.22
N LYS A 181 -55.53 46.44 -25.46
CA LYS A 181 -56.94 46.04 -25.58
C LYS A 181 -57.78 47.21 -26.08
#